data_AF-A0A930A7S4-F1
#
_entry.id   AF-A0A930A7S4-F1
#
_cell.length_a   1.000
_cell.length_b   1.000
_cell.length_c   1.000
_cell.angle_alpha   90.00
_cell.angle_beta   90.00
_cell.angle_gamma   90.00
#
_symmetry.space_group_name_H-M   'P 1'
#
loop_
_entity.id
_entity.type
_entity.pdbx_description
1 polymer ?
#
loop_
_entity_poly.entity_id
_entity_poly.type
_entity_poly.pdbx_seq_one_letter_code
_entity_poly.pdbx_strand_id
1 'polypeptide(L)'
;MRNYGECLPNNCLNWLALGACIYNGKKIDTVLRMVGLKGVKETVEDVSDEEIVSMYQSGLSMAKIKMRTGIQTTNIKPILIKAGVYQLKAGALAKQNAYKDVDVAEIIKLRQSGLSLRKIGAKMGVSRATVQKRLIKVGLE
;
A
#
# COMPACT_ATOMS: atom_id res chain seq x y z
N MET A 1 -6.81 19.01 17.91
CA MET A 1 -8.15 19.00 17.26
C MET A 1 -9.18 18.68 18.33
N ARG A 2 -10.28 19.44 18.44
CA ARG A 2 -11.38 19.12 19.39
C ARG A 2 -12.05 17.81 18.93
N ASN A 3 -12.16 16.84 19.83
CA ASN A 3 -12.89 15.60 19.57
C ASN A 3 -14.38 15.87 19.85
N TYR A 4 -15.15 16.05 18.78
CA TYR A 4 -16.59 16.31 18.89
C TYR A 4 -17.41 15.07 19.29
N GLY A 5 -16.75 13.91 19.41
CA GLY A 5 -17.34 12.64 19.83
C GLY A 5 -17.76 12.58 21.30
N GLU A 6 -17.19 13.43 22.17
CA GLU A 6 -17.50 13.41 23.61
C GLU A 6 -18.87 14.05 23.94
N CYS A 7 -19.45 14.82 23.02
CA CYS A 7 -20.69 15.57 23.25
C CYS A 7 -21.93 14.96 22.59
N LEU A 8 -21.80 13.85 21.85
CA LEU A 8 -22.90 13.27 21.08
C LEU A 8 -22.91 11.73 21.16
N PRO A 9 -24.09 11.10 21.28
CA PRO A 9 -24.19 9.65 21.26
C PRO A 9 -23.74 9.06 19.92
N ASN A 10 -23.16 7.84 19.96
CA ASN A 10 -22.50 7.20 18.80
C ASN A 10 -23.39 7.08 17.55
N ASN A 11 -24.70 6.92 17.72
CA ASN A 11 -25.65 6.87 16.61
C ASN A 11 -25.72 8.19 15.82
N CYS A 12 -25.55 9.34 16.49
CA CYS A 12 -25.58 10.66 15.89
C CYS A 12 -24.26 11.02 15.19
N LEU A 13 -23.13 10.46 15.65
CA LEU A 13 -21.82 10.72 15.05
C LEU A 13 -21.71 10.19 13.62
N ASN A 14 -22.33 9.04 13.32
CA ASN A 14 -22.38 8.49 11.96
C ASN A 14 -23.15 9.41 10.99
N TRP A 15 -24.31 9.92 11.42
CA TRP A 15 -25.13 10.83 10.61
C TRP A 15 -24.47 12.20 10.41
N LEU A 16 -23.83 12.72 11.46
CA LEU A 16 -23.04 13.94 11.37
C LEU A 16 -21.87 13.78 10.40
N ALA A 17 -21.18 12.63 10.45
CA ALA A 17 -20.07 12.35 9.55
C ALA A 17 -20.53 12.29 8.09
N LEU A 18 -21.65 11.61 7.81
CA LEU A 18 -22.24 11.55 6.48
C LEU A 18 -22.65 12.94 5.97
N GLY A 19 -23.31 13.74 6.80
CA GLY A 19 -23.70 15.11 6.45
C GLY A 19 -22.51 16.00 6.12
N ALA A 20 -21.44 15.94 6.92
CA ALA A 20 -20.22 16.70 6.63
C ALA A 20 -19.51 16.24 5.34
N CYS A 21 -19.62 14.97 4.96
CA CYS A 21 -19.10 14.50 3.66
C CYS A 21 -19.91 15.06 2.49
N ILE A 22 -21.23 15.01 2.57
CA ILE A 22 -22.15 15.40 1.50
C ILE A 22 -22.15 16.93 1.30
N TYR A 23 -22.28 17.69 2.39
CA TYR A 23 -22.50 19.14 2.31
C TYR A 23 -21.21 19.97 2.30
N ASN A 24 -20.09 19.43 2.78
CA ASN A 24 -18.83 20.17 2.90
C ASN A 24 -17.71 19.61 2.00
N GLY A 25 -18.01 18.60 1.18
CA GLY A 25 -17.07 17.95 0.26
C GLY A 25 -15.84 17.33 0.94
N LYS A 26 -15.88 17.12 2.26
CA LYS A 26 -14.75 16.55 3.01
C LYS A 26 -14.69 15.05 2.83
N LYS A 27 -13.47 14.51 2.73
CA LYS A 27 -13.24 13.05 2.68
C LYS A 27 -13.74 12.39 3.96
N ILE A 28 -14.38 11.23 3.80
CA ILE A 28 -14.99 10.48 4.89
C ILE A 28 -14.01 10.12 5.99
N ASP A 29 -12.76 9.83 5.63
CA ASP A 29 -11.68 9.51 6.56
C ASP A 29 -11.34 10.68 7.50
N THR A 30 -11.32 11.90 6.96
CA THR A 30 -11.04 13.12 7.72
C THR A 30 -12.17 13.41 8.71
N VAL A 31 -13.41 13.23 8.26
CA VAL A 31 -14.59 13.51 9.08
C VAL A 31 -14.72 12.49 10.21
N LEU A 32 -14.55 11.20 9.92
CA LEU A 32 -14.58 10.13 10.92
C LEU A 32 -13.51 10.33 12.01
N ARG A 33 -12.32 10.83 11.65
CA ARG A 33 -11.27 11.22 12.60
C ARG A 33 -11.71 12.38 13.50
N MET A 34 -12.39 13.39 12.95
CA MET A 34 -12.87 14.55 13.70
C MET A 34 -13.96 14.21 14.71
N VAL A 35 -14.77 13.18 14.43
CA VAL A 35 -15.85 12.71 15.32
C VAL A 35 -15.42 11.57 16.25
N GLY A 36 -14.14 11.18 16.25
CA GLY A 36 -13.63 10.14 17.15
C GLY A 36 -14.09 8.71 16.82
N LEU A 37 -14.70 8.50 15.64
CA LEU A 37 -15.16 7.19 15.21
C LEU A 37 -13.98 6.40 14.61
N LYS A 38 -13.53 5.39 15.35
CA LYS A 38 -12.36 4.54 15.08
C LYS A 38 -12.62 3.49 13.99
N GLY A 39 -13.20 3.91 12.86
CA GLY A 39 -13.54 3.05 11.71
C GLY A 39 -12.66 3.28 10.47
N VAL A 40 -11.72 4.21 10.56
CA VAL A 40 -10.79 4.51 9.47
C VAL A 40 -9.53 3.73 9.71
N LYS A 41 -9.18 2.85 8.77
CA LYS A 41 -7.84 2.25 8.66
C LYS A 41 -6.86 3.41 8.75
N GLU A 42 -6.17 3.58 9.88
CA GLU A 42 -5.31 4.71 10.16
C GLU A 42 -4.51 5.03 8.89
N THR A 43 -4.93 6.08 8.19
CA THR A 43 -4.00 6.81 7.36
C THR A 43 -3.10 7.43 8.41
N VAL A 44 -2.04 6.67 8.71
CA VAL A 44 -0.72 7.14 9.06
C VAL A 44 -0.69 8.65 8.86
N GLU A 45 -0.36 9.37 9.93
CA GLU A 45 0.12 10.74 9.81
C GLU A 45 0.90 10.85 8.50
N ASP A 46 0.66 11.90 7.69
CA ASP A 46 1.37 12.13 6.43
C ASP A 46 2.87 12.36 6.72
N VAL A 47 3.54 11.33 7.21
CA VAL A 47 4.95 11.24 7.45
C VAL A 47 5.52 11.05 6.06
N SER A 48 6.11 12.13 5.59
CA SER A 48 6.75 12.19 4.28
C SER A 48 7.82 11.09 4.15
N ASP A 49 8.05 10.62 2.92
CA ASP A 49 9.08 9.62 2.63
C ASP A 49 10.45 10.10 3.14
N GLU A 50 10.71 11.41 3.07
CA GLU A 50 11.93 12.06 3.54
C GLU A 50 12.11 11.94 5.07
N GLU A 51 11.02 12.08 5.83
CA GLU A 51 11.07 12.00 7.29
C GLU A 51 11.40 10.57 7.76
N ILE A 52 10.87 9.55 7.06
CA ILE A 52 11.20 8.14 7.31
C ILE A 52 12.68 7.87 7.03
N VAL A 53 13.22 8.44 5.95
CA VAL A 53 14.64 8.30 5.58
C VAL A 53 15.53 8.97 6.64
N SER A 54 15.18 10.17 7.09
CA SER A 54 15.91 10.90 8.14
C SER A 54 15.95 10.12 9.46
N MET A 55 14.81 9.57 9.90
CA MET A 55 14.76 8.72 11.09
C MET A 55 15.65 7.48 10.96
N TYR A 56 15.70 6.86 9.78
CA TYR A 56 16.55 5.70 9.57
C TYR A 56 18.04 6.06 9.58
N GLN A 57 18.40 7.16 8.93
CA GLN A 57 19.78 7.68 8.90
C GLN A 57 20.27 8.12 10.28
N SER A 58 19.39 8.58 11.17
CA SER A 58 19.72 8.87 12.56
C SER A 58 19.97 7.61 13.41
N GLY A 59 19.95 6.41 12.81
CA GLY A 59 20.23 5.13 13.47
C GLY A 59 19.01 4.43 14.07
N LEU A 60 17.78 4.93 13.83
CA LEU A 60 16.59 4.23 14.31
C LEU A 60 16.33 2.97 13.47
N SER A 61 15.99 1.86 14.15
CA SER A 61 15.56 0.65 13.47
C SER A 61 14.16 0.83 12.86
N MET A 62 13.87 0.09 11.78
CA MET A 62 12.54 0.09 11.15
C MET A 62 11.41 -0.24 12.13
N ALA A 63 11.68 -1.07 13.15
CA ALA A 63 10.72 -1.39 14.21
C ALA A 63 10.40 -0.17 15.08
N LYS A 64 11.42 0.64 15.41
CA LYS A 64 11.24 1.87 16.19
C LYS A 64 10.56 2.97 15.37
N ILE A 65 10.87 3.05 14.08
CA ILE A 65 10.17 3.93 13.13
C ILE A 65 8.69 3.53 13.05
N LYS A 66 8.36 2.24 12.95
CA LYS A 66 6.98 1.74 13.02
C LYS A 66 6.27 2.17 14.30
N MET A 67 6.91 2.03 15.46
CA MET A 67 6.30 2.42 16.73
C MET A 67 6.01 3.93 16.78
N ARG A 68 6.87 4.75 16.16
CA ARG A 68 6.75 6.22 16.18
C ARG A 68 5.75 6.76 15.17
N THR A 69 5.69 6.16 13.98
CA THR A 69 4.92 6.66 12.83
C THR A 69 3.62 5.88 12.59
N GLY A 70 3.47 4.71 13.24
CA GLY A 70 2.38 3.77 12.95
C GLY A 70 2.52 3.03 11.62
N ILE A 71 3.51 3.36 10.78
CA ILE A 71 3.70 2.76 9.46
C ILE A 71 4.22 1.33 9.62
N GLN A 72 3.58 0.37 8.94
CA GLN A 72 4.07 -1.00 8.92
C GLN A 72 5.44 -1.10 8.25
N THR A 73 6.30 -1.97 8.78
CA THR A 73 7.66 -2.18 8.25
C THR A 73 7.68 -2.63 6.79
N THR A 74 6.61 -3.28 6.31
CA THR A 74 6.40 -3.64 4.90
C THR A 74 6.32 -2.44 3.98
N ASN A 75 5.87 -1.28 4.48
CA ASN A 75 5.74 -0.03 3.74
C ASN A 75 6.99 0.85 3.89
N ILE A 76 7.65 0.81 5.06
CA ILE A 76 8.93 1.51 5.30
C ILE A 76 10.06 0.96 4.41
N LYS A 77 10.14 -0.36 4.30
CA LYS A 77 11.22 -1.05 3.57
C LYS A 77 11.38 -0.60 2.10
N PRO A 78 10.33 -0.56 1.26
CA PRO A 78 10.48 -0.09 -0.13
C PRO A 78 10.89 1.39 -0.24
N ILE A 79 10.47 2.24 0.69
CA ILE A 79 10.85 3.67 0.74
C ILE A 79 12.37 3.79 0.95
N LEU A 80 12.92 3.07 1.93
CA LEU A 80 14.35 3.07 2.22
C LEU A 80 15.20 2.47 1.09
N ILE A 81 14.69 1.46 0.38
CA ILE A 81 15.36 0.88 -0.80
C ILE A 81 15.36 1.90 -1.94
N LYS A 82 14.23 2.58 -2.19
CA LYS A 82 14.09 3.61 -3.23
C LYS A 82 15.02 4.81 -2.96
N ALA A 83 15.18 5.19 -1.70
CA ALA A 83 16.09 6.23 -1.26
C ALA A 83 17.57 5.80 -1.22
N GLY A 84 17.89 4.52 -1.47
CA GLY A 84 19.26 3.99 -1.51
C GLY A 84 19.94 3.81 -0.14
N VAL A 85 19.28 4.17 0.96
CA VAL A 85 19.82 4.09 2.33
C VAL A 85 19.77 2.67 2.92
N TYR A 86 19.03 1.76 2.29
CA TYR A 86 18.92 0.37 2.72
C TYR A 86 19.21 -0.60 1.58
N GLN A 87 20.14 -1.51 1.81
CA GLN A 87 20.50 -2.56 0.87
C GLN A 87 19.91 -3.91 1.30
N LEU A 88 19.35 -4.63 0.34
CA LEU A 88 18.90 -6.00 0.54
C LEU A 88 20.10 -6.95 0.58
N LYS A 89 20.01 -8.00 1.39
CA LYS A 89 20.94 -9.13 1.31
C LYS A 89 20.91 -9.73 -0.10
N ALA A 90 22.06 -10.17 -0.61
CA ALA A 90 22.22 -10.66 -1.99
C ALA A 90 21.15 -11.68 -2.41
N GLY A 91 20.83 -12.66 -1.56
CA GLY A 91 19.78 -13.66 -1.86
C GLY A 91 18.35 -13.09 -1.91
N ALA A 92 18.04 -12.06 -1.11
CA ALA A 92 16.75 -11.38 -1.17
C ALA A 92 16.62 -10.50 -2.41
N LEU A 93 17.73 -9.87 -2.83
CA LEU A 93 17.81 -9.08 -4.05
C LEU A 93 17.62 -9.97 -5.30
N ALA A 94 18.30 -11.12 -5.36
CA ALA A 94 18.15 -12.08 -6.46
C ALA A 94 16.70 -12.57 -6.61
N LYS A 95 16.04 -12.91 -5.51
CA LYS A 95 14.62 -13.33 -5.52
C LYS A 95 13.68 -12.22 -6.00
N GLN A 96 13.95 -10.96 -5.61
CA GLN A 96 13.16 -9.82 -6.06
C GLN A 96 13.36 -9.55 -7.56
N ASN A 97 14.60 -9.66 -8.05
CA ASN A 97 14.92 -9.47 -9.46
C ASN A 97 14.30 -10.57 -10.33
N ALA A 98 14.39 -11.83 -9.92
CA ALA A 98 13.70 -12.93 -10.61
C ALA A 98 12.17 -12.74 -10.69
N TYR A 99 11.57 -12.08 -9.70
CA TYR A 99 10.16 -11.70 -9.79
C TYR A 99 9.94 -10.54 -10.78
N LYS A 100 10.82 -9.54 -10.83
CA LYS A 100 10.67 -8.39 -11.75
C LYS A 100 10.95 -8.72 -13.22
N ASP A 101 11.81 -9.70 -13.47
CA ASP A 101 12.28 -10.12 -14.80
C ASP A 101 11.17 -10.65 -15.72
N VAL A 102 10.02 -11.04 -15.15
CA VAL A 102 8.88 -11.50 -15.94
C VAL A 102 8.28 -10.33 -16.74
N ASP A 103 8.50 -10.33 -18.05
CA ASP A 103 7.98 -9.34 -18.99
C ASP A 103 6.43 -9.38 -19.03
N VAL A 104 5.82 -8.36 -18.43
CA VAL A 104 4.35 -8.23 -18.36
C VAL A 104 3.77 -7.85 -19.72
N ALA A 105 4.49 -7.10 -20.55
CA ALA A 105 4.02 -6.68 -21.86
C ALA A 105 3.89 -7.88 -22.81
N GLU A 106 4.85 -8.81 -22.77
CA GLU A 106 4.79 -10.05 -23.52
C GLU A 106 3.63 -10.94 -23.06
N ILE A 107 3.38 -11.04 -21.75
CA ILE A 107 2.20 -11.73 -21.21
C ILE A 107 0.90 -11.15 -21.77
N ILE A 108 0.79 -9.83 -21.87
CA ILE A 108 -0.40 -9.16 -22.43
C ILE A 108 -0.57 -9.48 -23.91
N LYS A 109 0.51 -9.40 -24.71
CA LYS A 109 0.49 -9.77 -26.14
C LYS A 109 0.04 -11.22 -26.33
N LEU A 110 0.60 -12.16 -25.54
CA LEU A 110 0.24 -13.56 -25.63
C LEU A 110 -1.22 -13.81 -25.21
N ARG A 111 -1.72 -13.07 -24.20
CA ARG A 111 -3.13 -13.16 -23.80
C ARG A 111 -4.08 -12.62 -24.88
N GLN A 112 -3.73 -11.50 -25.52
CA GLN A 112 -4.49 -10.93 -26.63
C GLN A 112 -4.51 -11.85 -27.85
N SER A 113 -3.44 -12.62 -28.09
CA SER A 113 -3.40 -13.66 -29.13
C SER A 113 -4.23 -14.91 -28.82
N GLY A 114 -4.95 -14.95 -27.68
CA GLY A 114 -5.88 -16.03 -27.33
C GLY A 114 -5.23 -17.26 -26.68
N LEU A 115 -3.94 -17.21 -26.32
CA LEU A 115 -3.28 -18.30 -25.61
C LEU A 115 -3.82 -18.46 -24.19
N SER A 116 -3.99 -19.71 -23.76
CA SER A 116 -4.40 -19.99 -22.38
C SER A 116 -3.28 -19.68 -21.39
N LEU A 117 -3.65 -19.28 -20.17
CA LEU A 117 -2.72 -18.95 -19.09
C LEU A 117 -1.65 -20.04 -18.84
N ARG A 118 -2.02 -21.31 -19.04
CA ARG A 118 -1.12 -22.47 -18.87
C ARG A 118 -0.05 -22.51 -19.96
N LYS A 119 -0.43 -22.24 -21.22
CA LYS A 119 0.50 -22.17 -22.36
C LYS A 119 1.42 -20.96 -22.26
N ILE A 120 0.89 -19.81 -21.82
CA ILE A 120 1.69 -18.60 -21.57
C ILE A 120 2.76 -18.87 -20.50
N GLY A 121 2.35 -19.48 -19.38
CA GLY A 121 3.30 -19.83 -18.32
C GLY A 121 4.41 -20.77 -18.78
N ALA A 122 4.05 -21.84 -19.52
CA ALA A 122 5.03 -22.76 -20.08
C ALA A 122 6.02 -22.07 -21.04
N LYS A 123 5.54 -21.16 -21.89
CA LYS A 123 6.38 -20.40 -22.83
C LYS A 123 7.34 -19.44 -22.12
N MET A 124 6.88 -18.82 -21.02
CA MET A 124 7.64 -17.83 -20.24
C MET A 124 8.41 -18.44 -19.06
N GLY A 125 8.40 -19.76 -18.89
CA GLY A 125 9.06 -20.43 -17.75
C GLY A 125 8.45 -20.11 -16.37
N VAL A 126 7.21 -19.62 -16.32
CA VAL A 126 6.51 -19.22 -15.08
C VAL A 126 5.25 -20.03 -14.84
N SER A 127 4.83 -20.13 -13.57
CA SER A 127 3.59 -20.84 -13.25
C SER A 127 2.34 -20.10 -13.75
N ARG A 128 1.29 -20.85 -14.11
CA ARG A 128 -0.04 -20.31 -14.49
C ARG A 128 -0.57 -19.27 -13.49
N ALA A 129 -0.38 -19.52 -12.20
CA ALA A 129 -0.79 -18.61 -11.13
C ALA A 129 -0.02 -17.27 -11.15
N THR A 130 1.25 -17.29 -11.56
CA THR A 130 2.06 -16.07 -11.70
C THR A 130 1.52 -15.21 -12.84
N VAL A 131 1.23 -15.83 -13.99
CA VAL A 131 0.61 -15.14 -15.13
C VAL A 131 -0.72 -14.50 -14.75
N GLN A 132 -1.60 -15.24 -14.07
CA GLN A 132 -2.90 -14.75 -13.62
C GLN A 132 -2.77 -13.54 -12.68
N LYS A 133 -1.89 -13.59 -11.68
CA LYS A 133 -1.66 -12.46 -10.76
C LYS A 133 -1.16 -11.20 -11.49
N ARG A 134 -0.38 -11.36 -12.57
CA ARG A 134 0.09 -10.24 -13.38
C ARG A 134 -1.04 -9.60 -14.18
N LEU A 135 -1.90 -10.41 -14.78
CA LEU A 135 -3.05 -9.93 -15.53
C LEU A 135 -4.07 -9.22 -14.63
N ILE A 136 -4.37 -9.77 -13.45
CA ILE A 136 -5.24 -9.12 -12.44
C ILE A 136 -4.66 -7.75 -12.04
N LYS A 137 -3.35 -7.66 -11.82
CA LYS A 137 -2.70 -6.38 -11.45
C LYS A 137 -2.83 -5.30 -12.53
N VAL A 138 -2.93 -5.70 -13.80
CA VAL A 138 -3.12 -4.80 -14.95
C VAL A 138 -4.61 -4.59 -15.26
N GLY A 139 -5.52 -5.34 -14.63
CA GLY A 139 -6.97 -5.23 -14.84
C GLY A 139 -7.49 -5.95 -16.08
N LEU A 140 -6.76 -6.95 -16.59
CA LEU A 140 -7.14 -7.75 -17.77
C LEU A 140 -7.87 -9.06 -17.43
N GLU A 141 -8.09 -9.34 -16.14
CA GLU A 141 -8.87 -10.47 -15.60
C GLU A 141 -9.49 -10.11 -14.24
#